data_AF-A0A4V4HND0-F1
#
_entry.id   AF-A0A4V4HND0-F1
#
_cell.length_a   1.000
_cell.length_b   1.000
_cell.length_c   1.000
_cell.angle_alpha   90.00
_cell.angle_beta   90.00
_cell.angle_gamma   90.00
#
_symmetry.space_group_name_H-M   'P 1'
#
loop_
_entity.id
_entity.type
_entity.pdbx_description
1 polymer ?
#
loop_
_entity_poly.entity_id
_entity_poly.type
_entity_poly.pdbx_seq_one_letter_code
_entity_poly.pdbx_strand_id
1 'polypeptide(L)'
;MIPVDDSIPIYVFPDGWHIAELVSRFDYLREGEQMGNCAGQFFSGPCTIYSLRDGRGRSHASILFDGSTIDEVAGRANTPLKLKHRLRVRQFLTDRGYRVHPLAFLRPHIARLQRHAAALQKASISEAS
;
A
#
# COMPACT_ATOMS: atom_id res chain seq x y z
N MET A 1 -9.47 -24.12 -10.00
CA MET A 1 -8.24 -23.87 -9.22
C MET A 1 -8.67 -23.10 -7.99
N ILE A 2 -8.49 -23.66 -6.79
CA ILE A 2 -8.79 -22.92 -5.55
C ILE A 2 -7.74 -21.81 -5.45
N PRO A 3 -8.11 -20.53 -5.30
CA PRO A 3 -7.12 -19.48 -5.12
C PRO A 3 -6.39 -19.70 -3.80
N VAL A 4 -5.09 -19.96 -3.85
CA VAL A 4 -4.23 -20.10 -2.68
C VAL A 4 -3.51 -18.76 -2.47
N ASP A 5 -3.47 -18.30 -1.23
CA ASP A 5 -2.65 -17.16 -0.82
C ASP A 5 -1.19 -17.60 -0.82
N ASP A 6 -0.43 -17.17 -1.83
CA ASP A 6 0.98 -17.54 -2.01
C ASP A 6 1.91 -16.48 -1.39
N SER A 7 1.35 -15.48 -0.72
CA SER A 7 2.14 -14.44 -0.08
C SER A 7 2.97 -15.00 1.08
N ILE A 8 4.20 -14.50 1.22
CA ILE A 8 5.16 -15.01 2.20
C ILE A 8 5.19 -14.06 3.40
N PRO A 9 4.87 -14.51 4.62
CA PRO A 9 5.09 -13.70 5.81
C PRO A 9 6.59 -13.45 6.01
N ILE A 10 7.01 -12.19 5.92
CA ILE A 10 8.43 -11.77 6.03
C ILE A 10 8.75 -11.05 7.34
N TYR A 11 7.72 -10.76 8.15
CA TYR A 11 7.83 -10.14 9.46
C TYR A 11 6.57 -10.43 10.29
N VAL A 12 6.70 -11.09 11.44
CA VAL A 12 5.54 -11.50 12.27
C VAL A 12 5.57 -10.75 13.60
N PHE A 13 4.45 -10.13 13.96
CA PHE A 13 4.26 -9.47 15.24
C PHE A 13 3.73 -10.46 16.30
N PRO A 14 3.98 -10.23 17.60
CA PRO A 14 3.54 -11.15 18.65
C PRO A 14 2.03 -11.39 18.73
N ASP A 15 1.21 -10.48 18.21
CA ASP A 15 -0.26 -10.57 18.20
C ASP A 15 -0.83 -11.22 16.92
N GLY A 16 0.01 -11.89 16.13
CA GLY A 16 -0.38 -12.60 14.91
C GLY A 16 -0.58 -11.70 13.68
N TRP A 17 -0.43 -10.38 13.82
CA TRP A 17 -0.26 -9.51 12.67
C TRP A 17 1.05 -9.85 11.97
N HIS A 18 1.14 -9.54 10.67
CA HIS A 18 2.38 -9.75 9.93
C HIS A 18 2.50 -8.82 8.72
N ILE A 19 3.71 -8.68 8.22
CA ILE A 19 4.00 -8.15 6.89
C ILE A 19 4.20 -9.34 5.96
N ALA A 20 3.46 -9.38 4.86
CA ALA A 20 3.60 -10.38 3.80
C ALA A 20 4.20 -9.73 2.54
N GLU A 21 5.11 -10.44 1.88
CA GLU A 21 5.54 -10.12 0.52
C GLU A 21 4.58 -10.75 -0.49
N LEU A 22 4.12 -9.94 -1.46
CA LEU A 22 3.29 -10.43 -2.56
C LEU A 22 4.17 -11.02 -3.66
N VAL A 23 3.94 -12.27 -4.04
CA VAL A 23 4.81 -13.00 -4.97
C VAL A 23 4.07 -13.35 -6.24
N SER A 24 2.84 -13.86 -6.12
CA SER A 24 2.05 -14.31 -7.26
C SER A 24 1.17 -13.21 -7.83
N ARG A 25 0.77 -13.33 -9.10
CA ARG A 25 -0.23 -12.44 -9.70
C ARG A 25 -1.51 -12.38 -8.86
N PHE A 26 -1.88 -13.51 -8.26
CA PHE A 26 -3.05 -13.61 -7.43
C PHE A 26 -2.90 -12.76 -6.16
N ASP A 27 -1.74 -12.75 -5.51
CA ASP A 27 -1.48 -11.94 -4.32
C ASP A 27 -1.67 -10.44 -4.60
N TYR A 28 -1.14 -9.96 -5.72
CA TYR A 28 -1.27 -8.55 -6.14
C TYR A 28 -2.72 -8.18 -6.47
N LEU A 29 -3.46 -9.06 -7.17
CA LEU A 29 -4.87 -8.84 -7.47
C LEU A 29 -5.73 -8.83 -6.20
N ARG A 30 -5.50 -9.79 -5.30
CA ARG A 30 -6.20 -9.89 -4.01
C ARG A 30 -5.90 -8.70 -3.11
N GLU A 31 -4.66 -8.24 -3.06
CA GLU A 31 -4.29 -7.01 -2.36
C GLU A 31 -5.06 -5.83 -2.94
N GLY A 32 -5.05 -5.68 -4.27
CA GLY A 32 -5.77 -4.62 -4.98
C GLY A 32 -7.26 -4.61 -4.65
N GLU A 33 -7.90 -5.78 -4.61
CA GLU A 33 -9.31 -5.95 -4.25
C GLU A 33 -9.58 -5.61 -2.78
N GLN A 34 -8.83 -6.19 -1.84
CA GLN A 34 -9.03 -5.97 -0.40
C GLN A 34 -8.77 -4.51 -0.01
N MET A 35 -7.75 -3.91 -0.62
CA MET A 35 -7.35 -2.55 -0.34
C MET A 35 -8.13 -1.53 -1.18
N GLY A 36 -8.73 -1.91 -2.31
CA GLY A 36 -9.35 -0.98 -3.25
C GLY A 36 -8.32 -0.05 -3.91
N ASN A 37 -7.15 -0.57 -4.26
CA ASN A 37 -6.05 0.19 -4.85
C ASN A 37 -5.47 -0.48 -6.10
N CYS A 38 -4.45 0.14 -6.70
CA CYS A 38 -3.85 -0.32 -7.94
C CYS A 38 -2.77 -1.39 -7.74
N ALA A 39 -2.69 -2.07 -6.59
CA ALA A 39 -1.64 -3.07 -6.31
C ALA A 39 -1.52 -4.11 -7.44
N GLY A 40 -2.65 -4.57 -8.00
CA GLY A 40 -2.68 -5.52 -9.12
C GLY A 40 -1.85 -5.14 -10.35
N GLN A 41 -1.62 -3.84 -10.59
CA GLN A 41 -0.86 -3.35 -11.75
C GLN A 41 0.66 -3.48 -11.60
N PHE A 42 1.16 -3.69 -10.38
CA PHE A 42 2.59 -3.79 -10.10
C PHE A 42 3.13 -5.22 -10.29
N PHE A 43 2.26 -6.20 -10.55
CA PHE A 43 2.71 -7.56 -10.82
C PHE A 43 3.59 -7.60 -12.08
N SER A 44 4.80 -8.18 -11.98
CA SER A 44 5.85 -8.20 -13.02
C SER A 44 6.61 -6.88 -13.22
N GLY A 45 6.31 -5.85 -12.43
CA GLY A 45 7.09 -4.62 -12.39
C GLY A 45 8.39 -4.79 -11.57
N PRO A 46 9.28 -3.78 -11.59
CA PRO A 46 10.50 -3.80 -10.78
C PRO A 46 10.23 -3.60 -9.28
N CYS A 47 9.00 -3.25 -8.91
CA CYS A 47 8.63 -2.95 -7.53
C CYS A 47 8.05 -4.18 -6.82
N THR A 48 8.39 -4.33 -5.55
CA THR A 48 7.76 -5.28 -4.64
C THR A 48 6.72 -4.56 -3.80
N ILE A 49 5.58 -5.21 -3.54
CA ILE A 49 4.62 -4.75 -2.55
C ILE A 49 4.71 -5.62 -1.30
N TYR A 50 4.88 -4.97 -0.14
CA TYR A 50 4.64 -5.58 1.15
C TYR A 50 3.24 -5.21 1.67
N SER A 51 2.52 -6.18 2.24
CA SER A 51 1.17 -6.02 2.78
C SER A 51 1.17 -6.21 4.29
N LEU A 52 0.69 -5.21 5.04
CA LEU A 52 0.39 -5.39 6.47
C LEU A 52 -0.95 -6.10 6.61
N ARG A 53 -0.93 -7.30 7.20
CA ARG A 53 -2.11 -8.14 7.41
C ARG A 53 -2.38 -8.33 8.91
N ASP A 54 -3.66 -8.43 9.26
CA ASP A 54 -4.05 -8.86 10.60
C ASP A 54 -3.98 -10.39 10.78
N GLY A 55 -4.23 -10.88 11.99
CA GLY A 55 -4.24 -12.32 12.28
C GLY A 55 -5.32 -13.13 11.55
N ARG A 56 -6.21 -12.48 10.78
CA ARG A 56 -7.17 -13.13 9.87
C ARG A 56 -6.74 -13.01 8.40
N GLY A 57 -5.53 -12.52 8.13
CA GLY A 57 -4.98 -12.35 6.78
C GLY A 57 -5.52 -11.13 6.01
N ARG A 58 -6.32 -10.26 6.64
CA ARG A 58 -6.92 -9.10 5.95
C ARG A 58 -5.90 -7.97 5.79
N SER A 59 -5.81 -7.39 4.60
CA SER A 59 -4.88 -6.29 4.30
C SER A 59 -5.31 -4.97 4.97
N HIS A 60 -4.33 -4.24 5.51
CA HIS A 60 -4.50 -2.97 6.21
C HIS A 60 -3.54 -1.88 5.74
N ALA A 61 -2.45 -2.24 5.07
CA ALA A 61 -1.52 -1.32 4.43
C ALA A 61 -0.86 -2.00 3.23
N SER A 62 -0.60 -1.24 2.16
CA SER A 62 0.29 -1.64 1.07
C SER A 62 1.53 -0.74 1.11
N ILE A 63 2.71 -1.34 0.98
CA ILE A 63 4.02 -0.69 1.10
C ILE A 63 4.76 -0.96 -0.21
N LEU A 64 4.98 0.08 -1.01
CA LEU A 64 5.66 -0.03 -2.30
C LEU A 64 7.17 0.14 -2.10
N PHE A 65 7.92 -0.89 -2.46
CA PHE A 65 9.38 -0.92 -2.45
C PHE A 65 9.90 -0.96 -3.89
N ASP A 66 10.76 0.00 -4.26
CA ASP A 66 11.30 0.11 -5.63
C ASP A 66 12.57 -0.73 -5.88
N GLY A 67 12.97 -1.56 -4.91
CA GLY A 67 14.24 -2.30 -4.92
C GLY A 67 15.35 -1.63 -4.13
N SER A 68 15.20 -0.36 -3.75
CA SER A 68 16.16 0.39 -2.92
C SER A 68 15.52 1.15 -1.76
N THR A 69 14.31 1.68 -1.96
CA THR A 69 13.66 2.65 -1.09
C THR A 69 12.17 2.35 -1.01
N ILE A 70 11.58 2.55 0.18
CA ILE A 70 10.13 2.58 0.34
C ILE A 70 9.61 3.87 -0.25
N ASP A 71 8.93 3.78 -1.39
CA ASP A 71 8.42 4.94 -2.11
C ASP A 71 7.06 5.40 -1.58
N GLU A 72 6.15 4.47 -1.28
CA GLU A 72 4.81 4.77 -0.80
C GLU A 72 4.33 3.80 0.29
N VAL A 73 3.61 4.34 1.28
CA VAL A 73 2.84 3.56 2.26
C VAL A 73 1.39 4.03 2.26
N ALA A 74 0.49 3.18 1.77
CA ALA A 74 -0.92 3.49 1.59
C ALA A 74 -1.82 2.62 2.47
N GLY A 75 -2.92 3.23 2.94
CA GLY A 75 -4.09 2.53 3.45
C GLY A 75 -5.08 2.21 2.34
N ARG A 76 -6.26 1.68 2.72
CA ARG A 76 -7.33 1.34 1.79
C ARG A 76 -7.72 2.53 0.89
N ALA A 77 -8.09 2.27 -0.35
CA ALA A 77 -8.52 3.23 -1.37
C ALA A 77 -7.48 4.35 -1.62
N ASN A 78 -6.19 4.01 -1.57
CA ASN A 78 -5.09 4.97 -1.68
C ASN A 78 -5.23 6.15 -0.69
N THR A 79 -5.73 5.86 0.52
CA THR A 79 -5.84 6.86 1.59
C THR A 79 -4.63 6.81 2.51
N PRO A 80 -4.37 7.87 3.31
CA PRO A 80 -3.32 7.82 4.32
C PRO A 80 -3.50 6.64 5.27
N LEU A 81 -2.39 5.95 5.58
CA LEU A 81 -2.42 4.84 6.51
C LEU A 81 -2.90 5.28 7.91
N LYS A 82 -3.84 4.53 8.50
CA LYS A 82 -4.36 4.77 9.86
C LYS A 82 -3.24 4.75 10.89
N LEU A 83 -3.27 5.65 11.87
CA LEU A 83 -2.21 5.81 12.88
C LEU A 83 -1.85 4.50 13.58
N LYS A 84 -2.86 3.72 14.01
CA LYS A 84 -2.65 2.42 14.67
C LYS A 84 -1.86 1.40 13.84
N HIS A 85 -1.93 1.48 12.51
CA HIS A 85 -1.16 0.62 11.60
C HIS A 85 0.21 1.22 11.27
N ARG A 86 0.36 2.55 11.30
CA ARG A 86 1.65 3.23 11.03
C ARG A 86 2.75 2.77 11.98
N LEU A 87 2.42 2.53 13.25
CA LEU A 87 3.40 2.06 14.23
C LEU A 87 4.00 0.70 13.82
N ARG A 88 3.16 -0.23 13.38
CA ARG A 88 3.59 -1.55 12.89
C ARG A 88 4.48 -1.43 11.65
N VAL A 89 4.04 -0.63 10.67
CA VAL A 89 4.83 -0.42 9.45
C VAL A 89 6.18 0.21 9.78
N ARG A 90 6.21 1.26 10.61
CA ARG A 90 7.47 1.89 11.02
C ARG A 90 8.41 0.92 11.71
N GLN A 91 7.88 0.11 12.63
CA GLN A 91 8.68 -0.90 13.31
C GLN A 91 9.33 -1.86 12.29
N PHE A 92 8.54 -2.45 11.39
CA PHE A 92 9.07 -3.30 10.32
C PHE A 92 10.15 -2.61 9.49
N LEU A 93 9.92 -1.36 9.07
CA LEU A 93 10.87 -0.62 8.23
C LEU A 93 12.19 -0.33 8.97
N THR A 94 12.11 0.04 10.24
CA THR A 94 13.28 0.27 11.10
C THR A 94 14.04 -1.02 11.35
N ASP A 95 13.35 -2.09 11.75
CA ASP A 95 13.97 -3.36 12.13
C ASP A 95 14.65 -4.04 10.93
N ARG A 96 14.12 -3.83 9.71
CA ARG A 96 14.74 -4.30 8.46
C ARG A 96 15.77 -3.33 7.86
N GLY A 97 15.93 -2.13 8.42
CA GLY A 97 16.90 -1.14 7.94
C GLY A 97 16.57 -0.56 6.56
N TYR A 98 15.30 -0.50 6.18
CA TYR A 98 14.90 0.06 4.88
C TYR A 98 15.15 1.57 4.80
N ARG A 99 15.61 2.04 3.64
CA ARG A 99 15.53 3.47 3.30
C ARG A 99 14.08 3.82 3.01
N VAL A 100 13.62 4.93 3.57
CA VAL A 100 12.23 5.39 3.40
C VAL A 100 12.25 6.76 2.77
N HIS A 101 11.56 6.92 1.65
CA HIS A 101 11.42 8.22 1.02
C HIS A 101 10.73 9.20 2.00
N PRO A 102 11.18 10.45 2.15
CA PRO A 102 10.62 11.38 3.15
C PRO A 102 9.10 11.59 3.03
N LEU A 103 8.57 11.45 1.82
CA LEU A 103 7.15 11.62 1.52
C LEU A 103 6.36 10.30 1.51
N ALA A 104 6.95 9.14 1.79
CA ALA A 104 6.30 7.84 1.58
C ALA A 104 4.93 7.70 2.26
N PHE A 105 4.78 8.22 3.48
CA PHE A 105 3.51 8.22 4.22
C PHE A 105 2.56 9.37 3.85
N LEU A 106 3.03 10.35 3.08
CA LEU A 106 2.30 11.55 2.67
C LEU A 106 1.83 11.49 1.22
N ARG A 107 2.46 10.69 0.35
CA ARG A 107 2.06 10.52 -1.06
C ARG A 107 0.56 10.24 -1.25
N PRO A 108 -0.10 9.37 -0.47
CA PRO A 108 -1.55 9.15 -0.61
C PRO A 108 -2.38 10.42 -0.31
N HIS A 109 -1.90 11.26 0.62
CA HIS A 109 -2.54 12.53 0.95
C HIS A 109 -2.37 13.55 -0.18
N ILE A 110 -1.14 13.69 -0.68
CA ILE A 110 -0.80 14.61 -1.78
C ILE A 110 -1.58 14.26 -3.05
N ALA A 111 -1.60 12.97 -3.43
CA ALA A 111 -2.33 12.50 -4.60
C ALA A 111 -3.85 12.78 -4.50
N ARG A 112 -4.42 12.65 -3.31
CA ARG A 112 -5.84 12.99 -3.07
C ARG A 112 -6.09 14.48 -3.23
N LEU A 113 -5.23 15.34 -2.69
CA LEU A 113 -5.36 16.80 -2.83
C LEU A 113 -5.26 17.24 -4.30
N GLN A 114 -4.31 16.67 -5.04
CA GLN A 114 -4.15 16.93 -6.48
C GLN A 114 -5.39 16.54 -7.28
N ARG A 115 -5.98 15.36 -7.01
CA ARG A 115 -7.23 14.94 -7.66
C ARG A 115 -8.39 15.88 -7.36
N HIS A 116 -8.50 16.36 -6.12
CA HIS A 116 -9.54 17.33 -5.75
C HIS A 116 -9.34 18.66 -6.49
N ALA A 117 -8.13 19.22 -6.47
CA ALA A 117 -7.81 20.47 -7.17
C ALA A 117 -8.13 20.37 -8.68
N ALA A 118 -7.77 19.26 -9.33
CA ALA A 118 -8.09 19.01 -10.72
C ALA A 118 -9.60 18.90 -11.01
N ALA A 119 -10.38 18.33 -10.08
CA ALA A 119 -11.82 18.24 -10.21
C ALA A 119 -12.49 19.62 -10.12
N LEU A 120 -12.03 20.47 -9.19
CA LEU A 120 -12.52 21.86 -9.06
C LEU A 120 -12.22 22.69 -10.31
N GLN A 121 -11.01 22.59 -10.84
CA GLN A 121 -10.65 23.28 -12.10
C GLN A 121 -11.54 22.87 -13.26
N LYS A 122 -11.86 21.58 -13.40
CA LYS A 122 -12.78 21.09 -14.45
C LYS A 122 -14.19 21.63 -14.28
N ALA A 123 -14.71 21.65 -13.06
CA ALA A 123 -16.04 22.19 -12.76
C ALA A 123 -16.15 23.69 -13.12
N SER A 124 -15.14 24.48 -12.76
CA SER A 124 -15.10 25.91 -13.11
C SER A 124 -15.03 26.17 -14.62
N ILE A 125 -14.35 25.31 -15.39
CA ILE A 125 -14.30 25.41 -16.85
C ILE A 125 -15.66 25.05 -17.47
N SER A 126 -16.35 24.03 -16.94
CA SER A 126 -17.66 23.62 -17.46
C SER A 126 -18.79 24.61 -17.15
N GLU A 127 -18.68 25.40 -16.08
CA GLU A 127 -19.65 26.46 -15.76
C GLU A 127 -19.43 27.75 -16.55
N ALA A 128 -18.23 27.92 -17.11
CA ALA A 128 -17.85 29.08 -17.93
C ALA A 128 -18.04 28.84 -19.45
N SER A 129 -18.51 27.65 -19.85
CA SER A 129 -18.79 27.24 -21.23
C SER A 129 -20.29 27.11 -21.48
#